data_AF-A0A5Q4G2F7-F1
#
_entry.id   AF-A0A5Q4G2F7-F1
#
_cell.length_a   1.000
_cell.length_b   1.000
_cell.length_c   1.000
_cell.angle_alpha   90.00
_cell.angle_beta   90.00
_cell.angle_gamma   90.00
#
_symmetry.space_group_name_H-M   'P 1'
#
loop_
_entity.id
_entity.type
_entity.pdbx_description
1 polymer ?
#
loop_
_entity_poly.entity_id
_entity_poly.type
_entity_poly.pdbx_seq_one_letter_code
_entity_poly.pdbx_strand_id
1 'polypeptide(L)' 'CNPTTLTQRLGRLERLGIIVKELSDGTCRACYRLTPAGERLEDVIAAIHRWADAHLPAGASAND' A
#
# COMPACT_ATOMS: atom_id res chain seq x y z
N CYS A 1 12.71 1.33 6.65
CA CYS A 1 11.52 0.55 7.04
C CYS A 1 11.94 -0.66 7.86
N ASN A 2 11.62 -0.68 9.16
CA ASN A 2 11.88 -1.84 10.01
C ASN A 2 10.97 -3.01 9.56
N PRO A 3 11.46 -4.25 9.41
CA PRO A 3 10.64 -5.42 9.06
C PRO A 3 9.39 -5.59 9.94
N THR A 4 9.44 -5.15 11.20
CA THR A 4 8.27 -5.16 12.10
C THR A 4 7.14 -4.24 11.61
N THR A 5 7.49 -3.05 11.09
CA THR A 5 6.51 -2.07 10.57
C THR A 5 5.85 -2.57 9.30
N LEU A 6 6.59 -3.26 8.43
CA LEU A 6 6.03 -3.83 7.20
C LEU A 6 5.03 -4.94 7.52
N THR A 7 5.41 -5.89 8.38
CA THR A 7 4.52 -6.99 8.80
C THR A 7 3.24 -6.47 9.45
N GLN A 8 3.35 -5.46 10.32
CA GLN A 8 2.18 -4.82 10.95
C GLN A 8 1.26 -4.13 9.93
N ARG A 9 1.83 -3.41 8.95
CA ARG A 9 1.07 -2.74 7.90
C ARG A 9 0.36 -3.75 6.99
N LEU A 10 1.06 -4.80 6.57
CA LEU A 10 0.47 -5.87 5.75
C LEU A 10 -0.66 -6.57 6.50
N GLY A 11 -0.45 -6.98 7.76
CA GLY A 11 -1.51 -7.60 8.55
C GLY A 11 -2.72 -6.68 8.78
N ARG A 12 -2.53 -5.36 8.86
CA ARG A 12 -3.64 -4.40 8.92
C ARG A 12 -4.40 -4.32 7.60
N LEU A 13 -3.70 -4.21 6.48
CA LEU A 13 -4.31 -4.15 5.15
C LEU A 13 -5.08 -5.44 4.81
N GLU A 14 -4.56 -6.58 5.25
CA GLU A 14 -5.22 -7.88 5.11
C GLU A 14 -6.52 -7.94 5.94
N ARG A 15 -6.49 -7.51 7.20
CA ARG A 15 -7.71 -7.41 8.04
C ARG A 15 -8.76 -6.45 7.48
N LEU A 16 -8.34 -5.42 6.75
CA LEU A 16 -9.24 -4.47 6.09
C LEU A 16 -9.75 -4.99 4.73
N GLY A 17 -9.32 -6.17 4.28
CA GLY A 17 -9.73 -6.74 3.00
C GLY A 17 -9.17 -6.02 1.78
N ILE A 18 -8.08 -5.27 1.94
CA ILE A 18 -7.42 -4.51 0.86
C ILE A 18 -6.40 -5.39 0.13
N ILE A 19 -5.73 -6.28 0.86
CA ILE A 19 -4.82 -7.28 0.30
C ILE A 19 -5.22 -8.67 0.76
N VAL A 20 -4.79 -9.67 0.01
CA VAL A 20 -4.84 -11.09 0.38
C VAL A 20 -3.43 -11.65 0.38
N LYS A 21 -3.12 -12.48 1.37
CA LYS A 21 -1.88 -13.25 1.43
C LYS A 21 -2.05 -14.58 0.69
N GLU A 22 -1.14 -14.85 -0.23
CA GLU A 22 -1.10 -16.08 -1.03
C GLU A 22 0.25 -16.78 -0.78
N LEU A 23 0.23 -18.11 -0.69
CA LEU A 23 1.47 -18.90 -0.66
C LEU A 23 1.92 -19.12 -2.10
N SER A 24 3.16 -18.77 -2.42
CA SER A 24 3.67 -18.95 -3.77
C SER A 24 4.01 -20.42 -4.00
N ASP A 25 3.44 -21.03 -5.03
CA ASP A 25 3.69 -22.43 -5.38
C ASP A 25 5.19 -22.71 -5.49
N GLY A 26 5.66 -23.73 -4.77
CA GLY A 26 7.07 -24.14 -4.77
C GLY A 26 8.00 -23.35 -3.86
N THR A 27 7.54 -22.29 -3.18
CA THR A 27 8.34 -21.59 -2.16
C THR A 27 7.55 -21.43 -0.86
N CYS A 28 8.18 -21.61 0.31
CA CYS A 28 7.54 -21.26 1.59
C CYS A 28 7.41 -19.74 1.82
N ARG A 29 7.39 -18.95 0.74
CA ARG A 29 7.30 -17.49 0.79
C ARG A 29 5.87 -17.04 0.61
N ALA A 30 5.44 -16.15 1.49
CA ALA A 30 4.18 -15.44 1.36
C ALA A 30 4.30 -14.31 0.32
N CYS A 31 3.39 -14.32 -0.64
CA CYS A 31 3.12 -13.22 -1.56
C CYS A 31 1.84 -12.49 -1.11
N TYR A 32 1.69 -11.24 -1.53
CA TYR A 32 0.49 -10.45 -1.26
C TYR A 32 -0.03 -9.86 -2.56
N ARG A 33 -1.35 -9.90 -2.75
CA ARG A 33 -2.03 -9.33 -3.91
C ARG A 33 -3.14 -8.39 -3.44
N LEU A 34 -3.41 -7.35 -4.21
CA LEU A 34 -4.58 -6.49 -3.96
C LEU A 34 -5.87 -7.28 -4.19
N THR A 35 -6.87 -6.99 -3.37
CA THR A 35 -8.25 -7.40 -3.66
C THR A 35 -8.86 -6.43 -4.68
N PRO A 36 -10.02 -6.75 -5.29
CA PRO A 36 -10.72 -5.78 -6.15
C PRO A 36 -11.06 -4.46 -5.44
N ALA A 37 -11.26 -4.49 -4.12
CA ALA A 37 -11.44 -3.29 -3.32
C ALA A 37 -10.14 -2.49 -3.16
N GLY A 38 -9.00 -3.19 -2.98
CA GLY A 38 -7.69 -2.56 -2.93
C GLY A 38 -7.22 -1.96 -4.25
N GLU A 39 -7.56 -2.58 -5.38
CA GLU A 39 -7.32 -2.01 -6.71
C GLU A 39 -8.09 -0.69 -6.90
N ARG A 40 -9.37 -0.65 -6.53
CA ARG A 40 -10.16 0.60 -6.60
C ARG A 40 -9.68 1.71 -5.66
N LEU A 41 -8.91 1.39 -4.62
CA LEU A 41 -8.32 2.40 -3.75
C LEU A 41 -7.25 3.23 -4.48
N GLU A 42 -6.66 2.68 -5.54
CA GLU A 42 -5.68 3.38 -6.39
C GLU A 42 -6.22 4.71 -6.91
N ASP A 43 -7.49 4.75 -7.34
CA ASP A 43 -8.13 5.97 -7.86
C ASP A 43 -8.15 7.11 -6.83
N VAL A 44 -8.42 6.76 -5.56
CA VAL A 44 -8.45 7.71 -4.45
C VAL A 44 -7.04 8.21 -4.14
N ILE A 45 -6.06 7.32 -4.09
CA ILE A 45 -4.65 7.67 -3.86
C ILE A 45 -4.16 8.59 -4.98
N ALA A 46 -4.49 8.26 -6.24
CA ALA A 46 -4.14 9.06 -7.40
C ALA A 46 -4.80 10.46 -7.36
N ALA A 47 -6.04 10.55 -6.89
CA ALA A 47 -6.70 11.84 -6.70
C ALA A 47 -6.00 12.70 -5.64
N ILE A 48 -5.58 12.10 -4.53
CA ILE A 48 -4.80 12.78 -3.48
C ILE A 48 -3.45 13.26 -4.03
N HIS A 49 -2.75 12.42 -4.81
CA HIS A 49 -1.49 12.80 -5.45
C HIS A 49 -1.69 13.98 -6.41
N ARG A 50 -2.68 13.93 -7.30
CA ARG A 50 -2.97 15.06 -8.21
C ARG A 50 -3.29 16.35 -7.47
N TRP A 51 -4.05 16.26 -6.37
CA TRP A 51 -4.30 17.42 -5.52
C TRP A 51 -3.00 17.95 -4.91
N ALA A 52 -2.15 17.07 -4.38
CA ALA A 52 -0.88 17.45 -3.79
C ALA A 52 0.04 18.13 -4.80
N ASP A 53 0.17 17.58 -6.01
CA ASP A 53 0.98 18.17 -7.10
C ASP A 53 0.50 19.58 -7.47
N ALA A 54 -0.81 19.82 -7.40
CA ALA A 54 -1.39 21.12 -7.76
C ALA A 54 -1.30 22.17 -6.64
N HIS A 55 -1.17 21.77 -5.37
CA HIS A 55 -1.35 22.68 -4.22
C HIS A 55 -0.19 22.69 -3.23
N LEU A 56 0.67 21.68 -3.23
CA LEU A 56 1.84 21.66 -2.35
C LEU A 56 3.05 22.26 -3.08
N PRO A 57 3.85 23.08 -2.38
CA PRO A 57 5.08 23.60 -2.97
C PRO A 57 6.06 22.45 -3.27
N ALA A 58 6.72 22.52 -4.42
CA ALA A 58 7.76 21.60 -4.84
C ALA A 58 8.94 21.68 -3.85
N GLY A 59 8.90 20.83 -2.82
CA GLY A 59 9.83 20.87 -1.69
C GLY A 59 9.31 20.23 -0.41
N ALA A 60 8.00 19.98 -0.29
CA ALA A 60 7.43 19.24 0.85
C ALA A 60 7.73 17.72 0.82
N SER A 61 8.36 17.23 -0.26
CA SER A 61 8.76 15.83 -0.45
C SER A 61 10.25 15.62 -0.15
N ALA A 62 10.76 16.19 0.94
CA ALA A 62 11.99 15.74 1.57
C ALA A 62 11.63 15.46 3.02
N ASN A 63 11.60 14.19 3.37
CA ASN A 63 11.29 13.67 4.70
C ASN A 63 12.15 14.36 5.78
N ASP A 64 11.56 15.28 6.55
CA ASP A 64 11.95 15.51 7.96
C ASP A 64 11.32 14.42 8.85
#